data_AF-A0A0F9GQR4-F1
#
_entry.id   AF-A0A0F9GQR4-F1
#
_cell.length_a   1.000
_cell.length_b   1.000
_cell.length_c   1.000
_cell.angle_alpha   90.00
_cell.angle_beta   90.00
_cell.angle_gamma   90.00
#
_symmetry.space_group_name_H-M   'P 1'
#
loop_
_entity.id
_entity.type
_entity.pdbx_description
1 polymer ?
#
loop_
_entity_poly.entity_id
_entity_poly.type
_entity_poly.pdbx_seq_one_letter_code
_entity_poly.pdbx_strand_id
1 'polypeptide(L)'
;FKEDFRNIQEFHCYDSIIALEIFEHINWDIEFIDKINRGTWVFFSVPNKMANFHVRYFVNKEEIIKRYSKLLEIKDIEFIPSKWWVVAAKRK
;
A
#
# COMPACT_ATOMS: atom_id res chain seq x y z
N PHE A 1 -14.41 17.31 10.03
CA PHE A 1 -14.58 15.85 9.96
C PHE A 1 -13.54 15.17 10.84
N LYS A 2 -13.88 14.94 12.12
CA LYS A 2 -13.12 14.08 13.04
C LYS A 2 -13.98 12.83 13.22
N GLU A 3 -13.90 11.91 12.27
CA GLU A 3 -14.37 10.55 12.53
C GLU A 3 -13.18 9.73 12.99
N ASP A 4 -13.38 9.08 14.13
CA ASP A 4 -12.38 8.28 14.80
C ASP A 4 -12.32 6.91 14.11
N PHE A 5 -11.47 6.75 13.10
CA PHE A 5 -11.22 5.47 12.41
C PHE A 5 -10.57 4.39 13.32
N ARG A 6 -10.54 4.60 14.65
CA ARG A 6 -9.92 3.69 15.62
C ARG A 6 -10.66 2.36 15.80
N ASN A 7 -11.86 2.20 15.23
CA ASN A 7 -12.61 0.95 15.28
C ASN A 7 -12.71 0.27 13.91
N ILE A 8 -11.56 0.01 13.27
CA ILE A 8 -11.51 -1.04 12.26
C ILE A 8 -11.68 -2.35 13.03
N GLN A 9 -12.84 -3.01 12.87
CA GLN A 9 -13.11 -4.35 13.40
C GLN A 9 -11.89 -5.25 13.19
N GLU A 10 -11.60 -6.14 14.15
CA GLU A 10 -10.62 -7.21 13.97
C GLU A 10 -10.87 -7.87 12.61
N PHE A 11 -9.97 -7.68 11.67
CA PHE A 11 -10.09 -8.33 10.38
C PHE A 11 -10.07 -9.84 10.63
N HIS A 12 -11.13 -10.53 10.19
CA HIS A 12 -11.29 -11.99 10.23
C HIS A 12 -10.10 -12.73 9.57
N CYS A 13 -10.10 -14.06 9.50
CA CYS A 13 -9.07 -14.77 8.73
C CYS A 13 -9.11 -14.35 7.25
N TYR A 14 -8.04 -13.68 6.77
CA TYR A 14 -7.82 -13.38 5.35
C TYR A 14 -6.37 -13.73 4.97
N ASP A 15 -6.21 -14.27 3.76
CA ASP A 15 -4.91 -14.62 3.20
C ASP A 15 -4.34 -13.50 2.32
N SER A 16 -5.18 -12.56 1.87
CA SER A 16 -4.80 -11.46 0.99
C SER A 16 -5.58 -10.16 1.24
N ILE A 17 -4.94 -9.05 0.90
CA ILE A 17 -5.53 -7.70 0.82
C ILE A 17 -5.21 -7.12 -0.56
N ILE A 18 -6.19 -6.43 -1.13
CA ILE A 18 -6.06 -5.67 -2.38
C ILE A 18 -6.41 -4.22 -2.09
N ALA A 19 -5.45 -3.31 -2.31
CA ALA A 19 -5.58 -1.87 -2.05
C ALA A 19 -5.16 -1.08 -3.30
N LEU A 20 -6.02 -1.08 -4.31
CA LEU A 20 -5.81 -0.30 -5.53
C LEU A 20 -6.29 1.13 -5.31
N GLU A 21 -5.43 2.09 -5.63
CA GLU A 21 -5.71 3.52 -5.55
C GLU A 21 -6.01 4.04 -4.13
N ILE A 22 -5.44 3.41 -3.11
CA ILE A 22 -5.70 3.76 -1.69
C ILE A 22 -4.51 4.48 -1.09
N PHE A 23 -3.31 3.92 -1.24
CA PHE A 23 -2.12 4.37 -0.50
C PHE A 23 -1.59 5.74 -0.94
N GLU A 24 -2.01 6.24 -2.10
CA GLU A 24 -1.75 7.61 -2.53
C GLU A 24 -2.64 8.67 -1.90
N HIS A 25 -3.75 8.28 -1.26
CA HIS A 25 -4.70 9.22 -0.65
C HIS A 25 -4.61 9.26 0.88
N ILE A 26 -3.87 8.35 1.50
CA ILE A 26 -3.76 8.24 2.95
C ILE A 26 -2.34 8.47 3.45
N ASN A 27 -2.18 9.17 4.58
CA ASN A 27 -0.87 9.36 5.19
C ASN A 27 -0.41 8.19 6.07
N TRP A 28 -1.34 7.30 6.43
CA TRP A 28 -1.21 6.23 7.43
C TRP A 28 -1.12 4.82 6.80
N ASP A 29 -0.77 4.71 5.52
CA ASP A 29 -0.50 3.43 4.82
C ASP A 29 0.47 2.50 5.57
N ILE A 30 1.54 3.04 6.18
CA ILE A 30 2.50 2.24 6.95
C ILE A 30 1.85 1.68 8.21
N GLU A 31 1.05 2.49 8.91
CA GLU A 31 0.30 2.06 10.10
C GLU A 31 -0.78 1.04 9.74
N PHE A 32 -1.41 1.19 8.57
CA PHE A 32 -2.35 0.22 8.02
C PHE A 32 -1.66 -1.12 7.76
N ILE A 33 -0.54 -1.10 7.03
CA ILE A 33 0.23 -2.31 6.70
C ILE A 33 0.75 -2.99 7.97
N ASP A 34 1.15 -2.23 8.99
CA ASP A 34 1.67 -2.79 10.23
C ASP A 34 0.61 -3.64 10.97
N LYS A 35 -0.66 -3.27 10.86
CA LYS A 35 -1.81 -3.99 11.43
C LYS A 35 -2.26 -5.21 10.60
N ILE A 36 -1.73 -5.39 9.40
CA ILE A 36 -2.00 -6.58 8.57
C ILE A 36 -1.34 -7.80 9.22
N ASN A 37 -2.04 -8.93 9.22
CA ASN A 37 -1.51 -10.20 9.72
C ASN A 37 -0.24 -10.61 8.96
N ARG A 38 0.77 -11.12 9.69
CA ARG A 38 1.99 -11.64 9.07
C ARG A 38 1.68 -12.80 8.14
N GLY A 39 2.41 -12.87 7.02
CA GLY A 39 2.20 -13.89 5.99
C GLY A 39 1.07 -13.59 5.01
N THR A 40 0.23 -12.57 5.26
CA THR A 40 -0.80 -12.14 4.29
C THR A 40 -0.16 -11.56 3.03
N TRP A 41 -0.73 -11.90 1.88
CA TRP A 41 -0.45 -11.22 0.61
C TRP A 41 -1.03 -9.81 0.57
N VAL A 42 -0.24 -8.85 0.11
CA VAL A 42 -0.65 -7.45 -0.05
C VAL A 42 -0.42 -7.07 -1.50
N PHE A 43 -1.50 -6.80 -2.22
CA PHE A 43 -1.49 -6.28 -3.58
C PHE A 43 -1.96 -4.84 -3.55
N PHE A 44 -1.21 -3.92 -4.15
CA PHE A 44 -1.60 -2.52 -4.16
C PHE A 44 -1.10 -1.79 -5.40
N SER A 45 -1.74 -0.66 -5.72
CA SER A 45 -1.25 0.29 -6.72
C SER A 45 -0.81 1.59 -6.06
N VAL A 46 0.17 2.26 -6.67
CA VAL A 46 0.57 3.64 -6.34
C VAL A 46 0.94 4.39 -7.62
N PRO A 47 0.70 5.70 -7.69
CA PRO A 47 0.88 6.46 -8.91
C PRO A 47 2.35 6.79 -9.12
N ASN A 48 2.75 6.93 -10.38
CA ASN A 48 4.09 7.39 -10.75
C ASN A 48 4.23 8.91 -10.83
N LYS A 49 3.14 9.65 -10.59
CA LYS A 49 3.11 11.11 -10.66
C LYS A 49 2.12 11.73 -9.67
N MET A 50 2.38 12.99 -9.31
CA MET A 50 1.52 13.74 -8.39
C MET A 50 0.21 14.17 -9.07
N ALA A 51 -0.87 14.19 -8.30
CA ALA A 51 -2.16 14.80 -8.65
C ALA A 51 -2.73 15.58 -7.44
N ASN A 52 -3.72 16.43 -7.66
CA ASN A 52 -4.22 17.42 -6.68
C ASN A 52 -4.72 16.84 -5.35
N PHE A 53 -5.00 15.53 -5.26
CA PHE A 53 -5.46 14.85 -4.04
C PHE A 53 -4.56 13.68 -3.63
N HIS A 54 -3.40 13.56 -4.26
CA HIS A 54 -2.40 12.57 -3.85
C HIS A 54 -1.57 13.16 -2.71
N VAL A 55 -1.40 12.41 -1.63
CA VAL A 55 -0.42 12.71 -0.59
C VAL A 55 0.97 12.16 -0.96
N ARG A 56 1.06 11.33 -2.02
CA ARG A 56 2.32 10.79 -2.54
C ARG A 56 2.20 10.20 -3.94
N TYR A 57 3.36 10.00 -4.54
CA TYR A 57 3.60 9.27 -5.77
C TYR A 57 5.03 8.73 -5.74
N PHE A 58 5.37 7.82 -6.64
CA PHE A 58 6.68 7.16 -6.69
C PHE A 58 7.26 7.24 -8.09
N VAL A 59 8.37 7.93 -8.27
CA VAL A 59 8.96 8.14 -9.61
C VAL A 59 9.51 6.83 -10.17
N ASN A 60 10.02 5.97 -9.28
CA ASN A 60 10.66 4.71 -9.62
C ASN A 60 10.31 3.65 -8.56
N LYS A 61 10.62 2.39 -8.88
CA LYS A 61 10.38 1.24 -8.01
C LYS A 61 11.23 1.29 -6.74
N GLU A 62 12.41 1.91 -6.77
CA GLU A 62 13.30 2.01 -5.62
C GLU A 62 12.69 2.82 -4.48
N GLU A 63 11.92 3.88 -4.79
CA GLU A 63 11.19 4.66 -3.80
C GLU A 63 10.08 3.83 -3.12
N ILE A 64 9.39 2.98 -3.87
CA ILE A 64 8.39 2.02 -3.35
C ILE A 64 9.07 1.04 -2.41
N ILE A 65 10.18 0.42 -2.85
CA ILE A 65 10.95 -0.53 -2.05
C ILE A 65 11.43 0.12 -0.76
N LYS A 66 12.03 1.32 -0.85
CA LYS A 66 12.53 2.06 0.31
C LYS A 66 11.42 2.31 1.34
N ARG A 67 10.21 2.64 0.88
CA ARG A 67 9.08 2.91 1.77
C ARG A 67 8.54 1.65 2.44
N TYR A 68 8.30 0.60 1.67
CA TYR A 68 7.49 -0.53 2.15
C TYR A 68 8.32 -1.74 2.61
N SER A 69 9.58 -1.87 2.23
CA SER A 69 10.41 -3.06 2.50
C SER A 69 10.64 -3.36 3.99
N LYS A 70 10.43 -2.39 4.90
CA LYS A 70 10.51 -2.64 6.34
C LYS A 70 9.41 -3.59 6.83
N LEU A 71 8.21 -3.49 6.26
CA LEU A 71 7.03 -4.28 6.67
C LEU A 71 6.64 -5.34 5.65
N LEU A 72 6.98 -5.12 4.38
CA LEU A 72 6.63 -5.99 3.27
C LEU A 72 7.87 -6.67 2.68
N GLU A 73 7.72 -7.95 2.35
CA GLU A 73 8.59 -8.66 1.43
C GLU A 73 8.03 -8.47 0.02
N ILE A 74 8.60 -7.53 -0.73
CA ILE A 74 8.17 -7.22 -2.10
C ILE A 74 8.58 -8.37 -3.01
N LYS A 75 7.61 -8.97 -3.69
CA LYS A 75 7.80 -10.08 -4.63
C LYS A 75 7.89 -9.60 -6.06
N ASP A 76 7.08 -8.61 -6.41
CA ASP A 76 7.06 -8.05 -7.76
C ASP A 76 6.60 -6.58 -7.78
N ILE A 77 7.08 -5.84 -8.76
CA ILE A 77 6.67 -4.46 -9.05
C ILE A 77 6.60 -4.30 -10.57
N GLU A 78 5.40 -4.03 -11.08
CA GLU A 78 5.17 -3.82 -12.50
C GLU A 78 4.71 -2.39 -12.77
N PHE A 79 5.21 -1.80 -13.85
CA PHE A 79 4.77 -0.50 -14.33
C PHE A 79 3.68 -0.66 -15.38
N ILE A 80 2.49 -0.15 -15.09
CA ILE A 80 1.41 -0.05 -16.06
C ILE A 80 1.53 1.31 -16.77
N PRO A 81 1.68 1.34 -18.10
CA PRO A 81 1.87 2.57 -18.89
C PRO A 81 0.82 3.66 -18.67
N SER A 82 -0.30 3.33 -18.03
CA SER A 82 -1.37 4.24 -17.59
C SER A 82 -1.08 5.01 -16.29
N LYS A 83 0.18 5.04 -15.79
CA LYS A 83 0.71 5.84 -14.65
C LYS A 83 0.82 5.10 -13.30
N TRP A 84 0.71 3.78 -13.28
CA TRP A 84 0.62 3.03 -12.03
C TRP A 84 1.79 2.08 -11.85
N TRP A 85 2.30 2.02 -10.63
CA TRP A 85 3.07 0.88 -10.15
C TRP A 85 2.11 -0.07 -9.46
N VAL A 86 2.10 -1.33 -9.87
CA VAL A 86 1.36 -2.39 -9.19
C VAL A 86 2.37 -3.26 -8.46
N VAL A 87 2.10 -3.52 -7.19
CA VAL A 87 3.02 -4.20 -6.29
C VAL A 87 2.37 -5.45 -5.75
N ALA A 88 3.08 -6.57 -5.85
CA ALA A 88 2.77 -7.80 -5.15
C ALA A 88 3.78 -8.00 -4.02
N ALA A 89 3.29 -8.14 -2.79
CA ALA A 89 4.15 -8.31 -1.63
C ALA A 89 3.54 -9.23 -0.58
N LYS A 90 4.35 -9.66 0.38
CA LYS A 90 3.91 -10.45 1.54
C LYS A 90 4.24 -9.73 2.83
N ARG A 91 3.33 -9.72 3.81
CA ARG A 91 3.58 -9.10 5.11
C ARG A 91 4.63 -9.90 5.90
N LYS A 92 5.68 -9.23 6.37
CA LYS A 92 6.76 -9.79 7.20
C LYS A 92 6.37 -10.03 8.66
#